data_AF-A0A1W9I4H4-F1
#
_entry.id   AF-A0A1W9I4H4-F1
#
_cell.length_a   1.000
_cell.length_b   1.000
_cell.length_c   1.000
_cell.angle_alpha   90.00
_cell.angle_beta   90.00
_cell.angle_gamma   90.00
#
_symmetry.space_group_name_H-M   'P 1'
#
loop_
_entity.id
_entity.type
_entity.pdbx_description
1 polymer ?
#
loop_
_entity_poly.entity_id
_entity_poly.type
_entity_poly.pdbx_seq_one_letter_code
_entity_poly.pdbx_strand_id
1 'polypeptide(L)'
;MARLANSSLKASAFVLAALTSLMAAGDARSAPAGLLNKSVRFSITIGAQARGSDGSNIVANRTSNNTVYISSQGRLFSRAERQEGRQTGAKLIGPDGATFRIQGKQIIVVFKHTSGASRLIVDFDPDFRTCTLTALTGGESGKPVQSRGINGVMYTAIGKPSYTNPSCSVTEGNAFGG
;
A
#
# COMPACT_ATOMS: atom_id res chain seq x y z
N MET A 1 -36.64 -60.40 -33.74
CA MET A 1 -36.67 -61.61 -32.90
C MET A 1 -35.41 -61.63 -32.06
N ALA A 2 -35.55 -61.66 -30.72
CA ALA A 2 -34.62 -62.17 -29.69
C ALA A 2 -33.20 -61.53 -29.62
N ARG A 3 -32.52 -61.37 -28.49
CA ARG A 3 -32.70 -61.58 -27.03
C ARG A 3 -31.46 -60.91 -26.38
N LEU A 4 -31.65 -60.23 -25.24
CA LEU A 4 -30.93 -60.34 -23.93
C LEU A 4 -29.47 -60.89 -23.94
N ALA A 5 -28.48 -60.48 -23.15
CA ALA A 5 -28.34 -59.64 -21.95
C ALA A 5 -26.83 -59.61 -21.55
N ASN A 6 -26.53 -59.02 -20.38
CA ASN A 6 -25.33 -59.12 -19.50
C ASN A 6 -24.30 -57.99 -19.63
N SER A 7 -24.31 -56.97 -18.75
CA SER A 7 -24.01 -56.98 -17.30
C SER A 7 -22.53 -57.20 -16.98
N SER A 8 -21.81 -56.11 -16.70
CA SER A 8 -20.71 -56.13 -15.72
C SER A 8 -20.50 -54.71 -15.19
N LEU A 9 -21.23 -54.39 -14.11
CA LEU A 9 -20.88 -53.28 -13.21
C LEU A 9 -19.51 -53.62 -12.59
N LYS A 10 -18.48 -52.85 -12.93
CA LYS A 10 -17.29 -52.74 -12.08
C LYS A 10 -17.44 -51.48 -11.23
N ALA A 11 -17.93 -51.69 -10.02
CA ALA A 11 -17.90 -50.70 -8.95
C ALA A 11 -16.44 -50.44 -8.56
N SER A 12 -15.80 -49.46 -9.20
CA SER A 12 -14.55 -48.90 -8.71
C SER A 12 -14.87 -48.01 -7.51
N ALA A 13 -14.53 -48.52 -6.33
CA ALA A 13 -14.55 -47.79 -5.08
C ALA A 13 -13.71 -46.51 -5.21
N PHE A 14 -14.38 -45.36 -5.36
CA PHE A 14 -13.77 -44.06 -5.14
C PHE A 14 -13.53 -43.92 -3.64
N VAL A 15 -12.30 -44.18 -3.21
CA VAL A 15 -11.81 -43.82 -1.88
C VAL A 15 -11.93 -42.30 -1.76
N LEU A 16 -12.92 -41.87 -1.00
CA LEU A 16 -13.18 -40.49 -0.63
C LEU A 16 -12.07 -40.06 0.35
N ALA A 17 -10.89 -39.74 -0.18
CA ALA A 17 -9.85 -39.07 0.59
C ALA A 17 -10.35 -37.66 0.91
N ALA A 18 -10.97 -37.52 2.09
CA ALA A 18 -11.28 -36.25 2.70
C ALA A 18 -9.98 -35.48 2.91
N LEU A 19 -9.60 -34.71 1.89
CA LEU A 19 -8.54 -33.71 1.94
C LEU A 19 -9.08 -32.60 2.86
N THR A 20 -8.92 -32.81 4.17
CA THR A 20 -9.11 -31.80 5.21
C THR A 20 -8.18 -30.66 4.86
N SER A 21 -8.74 -29.71 4.13
CA SER A 21 -8.14 -28.44 3.82
C SER A 21 -7.99 -27.74 5.15
N LEU A 22 -6.83 -27.91 5.80
CA LEU A 22 -6.32 -26.95 6.77
C LEU A 22 -6.14 -25.65 5.99
N MET A 23 -7.25 -24.94 5.82
CA MET A 23 -7.27 -23.51 5.61
C MET A 23 -6.57 -22.96 6.84
N ALA A 24 -5.26 -22.83 6.76
CA ALA A 24 -4.53 -21.96 7.66
C ALA A 24 -5.24 -20.63 7.56
N ALA A 25 -6.06 -20.31 8.57
CA ALA A 25 -6.54 -18.97 8.78
C ALA A 25 -5.25 -18.17 8.88
N GLY A 26 -4.87 -17.52 7.78
CA GLY A 26 -3.68 -16.71 7.74
C GLY A 26 -3.90 -15.71 8.84
N ASP A 27 -3.13 -15.82 9.92
CA ASP A 27 -3.12 -14.83 10.98
C ASP A 27 -2.84 -13.52 10.27
N ALA A 28 -3.91 -12.76 10.05
CA ALA A 28 -3.82 -11.37 9.68
C ALA A 28 -3.11 -10.76 10.87
N ARG A 29 -1.76 -10.72 10.79
CA ARG A 29 -0.90 -10.30 11.89
C ARG A 29 -1.43 -8.96 12.33
N SER A 30 -2.13 -8.99 13.46
CA SER A 30 -2.76 -7.80 13.99
C SER A 30 -1.65 -6.79 14.22
N ALA A 31 -1.98 -5.51 14.06
CA ALA A 31 -1.08 -4.46 14.52
C ALA A 31 -0.60 -4.76 15.95
N PRO A 32 0.65 -4.43 16.31
CA PRO A 32 1.10 -4.47 17.70
C PRO A 32 0.07 -3.80 18.61
N ALA A 33 -0.11 -4.34 19.83
CA ALA A 33 -1.09 -3.82 20.78
C ALA A 33 -0.94 -2.30 21.01
N GLY A 34 0.31 -1.82 21.05
CA GLY A 34 0.64 -0.40 21.17
C GLY A 34 0.27 0.47 19.97
N LEU A 35 -0.23 -0.07 18.85
CA LEU A 35 -0.76 0.69 17.71
C LEU A 35 -2.27 0.61 17.57
N LEU A 36 -2.93 -0.25 18.34
CA LEU A 36 -4.38 -0.42 18.25
C LEU A 36 -5.10 0.88 18.67
N ASN A 37 -6.18 1.20 17.97
CA ASN A 37 -6.97 2.41 18.18
C ASN A 37 -6.18 3.72 18.06
N LYS A 38 -5.15 3.77 17.20
CA LYS A 38 -4.38 5.00 16.95
C LYS A 38 -4.56 5.52 15.53
N SER A 39 -4.27 6.80 15.39
CA SER A 39 -4.11 7.48 14.11
C SER A 39 -2.66 7.90 13.95
N VAL A 40 -2.08 7.59 12.80
CA VAL A 40 -0.70 7.95 12.45
C VAL A 40 -0.75 8.90 11.28
N ARG A 41 -0.34 10.15 11.50
CA ARG A 41 -0.29 11.16 10.46
C ARG A 41 1.15 11.44 10.09
N PHE A 42 1.45 11.39 8.80
CA PHE A 42 2.77 11.69 8.29
C PHE A 42 2.70 12.53 7.02
N SER A 43 3.69 13.39 6.83
CA SER A 43 3.80 14.25 5.66
C SER A 43 5.23 14.28 5.12
N ILE A 44 5.35 14.42 3.81
CA ILE A 44 6.64 14.53 3.12
C ILE A 44 6.48 15.36 1.85
N THR A 45 7.49 16.15 1.52
CA THR A 45 7.59 16.82 0.23
C THR A 45 8.55 16.06 -0.68
N ILE A 46 8.07 15.75 -1.88
CA ILE A 46 8.82 15.01 -2.90
C ILE A 46 9.15 16.00 -4.01
N GLY A 47 10.45 16.21 -4.25
CA GLY A 47 10.95 17.02 -5.36
C GLY A 47 11.56 16.13 -6.44
N ALA A 48 11.23 16.36 -7.70
CA ALA A 48 11.90 15.70 -8.82
C ALA A 48 11.91 16.61 -10.05
N GLN A 49 13.02 16.59 -10.80
CA GLN A 49 12.97 17.04 -12.18
C GLN A 49 12.25 15.96 -12.99
N ALA A 50 11.38 16.36 -13.91
CA ALA A 50 10.65 15.42 -14.74
C ALA A 50 10.41 15.95 -16.14
N ARG A 51 10.31 15.03 -17.10
CA ARG A 51 9.87 15.29 -18.47
C ARG A 51 8.44 14.83 -18.67
N GLY A 52 7.56 15.74 -19.06
CA GLY A 52 6.20 15.41 -19.47
C GLY A 52 6.18 14.70 -20.82
N SER A 53 5.14 13.90 -21.06
CA SER A 53 4.89 13.28 -22.36
C SER A 53 4.59 14.30 -23.48
N ASP A 54 4.31 15.55 -23.11
CA ASP A 54 4.18 16.71 -23.99
C ASP A 54 5.52 17.39 -24.33
N GLY A 55 6.63 16.86 -23.82
CA GLY A 55 7.98 17.41 -24.02
C GLY A 55 8.39 18.49 -23.01
N SER A 56 7.49 18.90 -22.10
CA SER A 56 7.81 19.87 -21.05
C SER A 56 8.86 19.33 -20.08
N ASN A 57 9.74 20.19 -19.58
CA ASN A 57 10.60 19.89 -18.44
C ASN A 57 10.11 20.69 -17.25
N ILE A 58 9.83 20.01 -16.13
CA ILE A 58 9.31 20.63 -14.93
C ILE A 58 10.12 20.25 -13.70
N VAL A 59 10.04 21.09 -12.66
CA VAL A 59 10.41 20.70 -11.30
C VAL A 59 9.11 20.39 -10.56
N ALA A 60 8.81 19.10 -10.43
CA ALA A 60 7.64 18.61 -9.73
C ALA A 60 7.91 18.63 -8.22
N ASN A 61 7.23 19.52 -7.50
CA ASN A 61 7.19 19.53 -6.04
C ASN A 61 5.81 19.09 -5.58
N ARG A 62 5.74 17.96 -4.89
CA ARG A 62 4.49 17.39 -4.39
C ARG A 62 4.57 17.15 -2.90
N THR A 63 3.68 17.78 -2.14
CA THR A 63 3.49 17.47 -0.73
C THR A 63 2.42 16.40 -0.59
N SER A 64 2.72 15.35 0.18
CA SER A 64 1.79 14.26 0.46
C SER A 64 1.53 14.21 1.97
N ASN A 65 0.29 14.52 2.36
CA ASN A 65 -0.19 14.35 3.73
C ASN A 65 -0.97 13.03 3.79
N ASN A 66 -0.58 12.11 4.66
CA ASN A 66 -1.25 10.83 4.82
C ASN A 66 -1.67 10.67 6.27
N THR A 67 -2.83 10.06 6.46
CA THR A 67 -3.31 9.61 7.76
C THR A 67 -3.68 8.15 7.65
N VAL A 68 -3.08 7.34 8.51
CA VAL A 68 -3.36 5.91 8.65
C VAL A 68 -4.09 5.70 9.96
N TYR A 69 -5.27 5.12 9.90
CA TYR A 69 -6.08 4.74 11.04
C TYR A 69 -5.87 3.26 11.31
N ILE A 70 -5.55 2.91 12.56
CA ILE A 70 -5.42 1.54 13.03
C ILE A 70 -6.59 1.24 13.97
N SER A 71 -7.44 0.30 13.58
CA SER A 71 -8.58 -0.12 14.39
C SER A 71 -8.18 -0.95 15.62
N SER A 72 -9.13 -1.20 16.52
CA SER A 72 -8.98 -2.09 17.67
C SER A 72 -8.64 -3.53 17.29
N GLN A 73 -8.97 -3.93 16.06
CA GLN A 73 -8.68 -5.25 15.51
C GLN A 73 -7.40 -5.26 14.66
N GLY A 74 -6.64 -4.16 14.63
CA GLY A 74 -5.40 -4.04 13.88
C GLY A 74 -5.55 -3.85 12.37
N ARG A 75 -6.78 -3.62 11.88
CA ARG A 75 -7.04 -3.28 10.47
C ARG A 75 -6.58 -1.85 10.17
N LEU A 76 -5.99 -1.65 8.99
CA LEU A 76 -5.50 -0.36 8.51
C LEU A 76 -6.50 0.28 7.53
N PHE A 77 -6.75 1.58 7.72
CA PHE A 77 -7.45 2.43 6.77
C PHE A 77 -6.59 3.65 6.49
N SER A 78 -6.64 4.20 5.27
CA SER A 78 -5.78 5.34 4.94
C SER A 78 -6.50 6.41 4.12
N ARG A 79 -6.16 7.66 4.44
CA ARG A 79 -6.54 8.85 3.69
C ARG A 79 -5.26 9.55 3.24
N ALA A 80 -5.21 9.95 1.98
CA ALA A 80 -4.12 10.75 1.46
C ALA A 80 -4.63 12.03 0.82
N GLU A 81 -3.90 13.10 1.07
CA GLU A 81 -4.11 14.41 0.47
C GLU A 81 -2.80 14.79 -0.20
N ARG A 82 -2.91 15.19 -1.46
CA ARG A 82 -1.78 15.57 -2.31
C ARG A 82 -1.97 17.02 -2.73
N GLN A 83 -0.87 17.75 -2.72
CA GLN A 83 -0.80 19.09 -3.26
C GLN A 83 0.38 19.17 -4.22
N GLU A 84 0.14 19.70 -5.41
CA GLU A 84 1.13 19.90 -6.47
C GLU A 84 0.94 21.32 -7.04
N GLY A 85 1.82 22.24 -6.63
CA GLY A 85 1.65 23.67 -6.89
C GLY A 85 0.33 24.22 -6.33
N ARG A 86 -0.53 24.76 -7.21
CA ARG A 86 -1.87 25.27 -6.86
C ARG A 86 -2.96 24.18 -6.87
N GLN A 87 -2.64 22.96 -7.34
CA GLN A 87 -3.61 21.87 -7.40
C GLN A 87 -3.61 21.10 -6.09
N THR A 88 -4.80 20.83 -5.55
CA THR A 88 -5.02 19.99 -4.39
C THR A 88 -5.92 18.81 -4.76
N GLY A 89 -5.70 17.66 -4.14
CA GLY A 89 -6.53 16.49 -4.31
C GLY A 89 -6.54 15.64 -3.06
N ALA A 90 -7.73 15.27 -2.58
CA ALA A 90 -7.91 14.33 -1.49
C ALA A 90 -8.47 13.02 -2.04
N LYS A 91 -7.89 11.90 -1.62
CA LYS A 91 -8.38 10.57 -1.99
C LYS A 91 -8.30 9.63 -0.81
N LEU A 92 -9.38 8.89 -0.57
CA LEU A 92 -9.33 7.70 0.27
C LEU A 92 -8.53 6.63 -0.48
N ILE A 93 -7.42 6.20 0.11
CA ILE A 93 -6.56 5.20 -0.51
C ILE A 93 -7.05 3.83 -0.03
N GLY A 94 -7.77 3.17 -0.94
CA GLY A 94 -8.02 1.73 -0.84
C GLY A 94 -6.80 0.91 -1.26
N PRO A 95 -6.90 -0.43 -1.18
CA PRO A 95 -5.80 -1.36 -1.48
C PRO A 95 -5.16 -1.15 -2.86
N ASP A 96 -5.94 -0.67 -3.84
CA ASP A 96 -5.48 -0.45 -5.21
C ASP A 96 -4.57 0.77 -5.37
N GLY A 97 -4.62 1.73 -4.43
CA GLY A 97 -3.85 2.97 -4.51
C GLY A 97 -2.51 2.92 -3.78
N ALA A 98 -2.41 2.10 -2.74
CA ALA A 98 -1.17 1.79 -2.03
C ALA A 98 -1.33 0.50 -1.23
N THR A 99 -0.24 -0.24 -1.08
CA THR A 99 -0.21 -1.42 -0.21
C THR A 99 0.39 -1.04 1.13
N PHE A 100 -0.36 -1.28 2.21
CA PHE A 100 0.09 -1.06 3.58
C PHE A 100 0.40 -2.41 4.25
N ARG A 101 1.52 -2.49 4.96
CA ARG A 101 1.87 -3.65 5.78
C ARG A 101 2.45 -3.19 7.11
N ILE A 102 2.08 -3.88 8.19
CA ILE A 102 2.73 -3.73 9.49
C ILE A 102 3.79 -4.80 9.66
N GLN A 103 4.98 -4.40 10.13
CA GLN A 103 6.06 -5.32 10.48
C GLN A 103 6.72 -4.88 11.79
N GLY A 104 6.34 -5.53 12.90
CA GLY A 104 6.83 -5.12 14.22
C GLY A 104 6.52 -3.65 14.46
N LYS A 105 7.56 -2.84 14.69
CA LYS A 105 7.48 -1.40 14.93
C LYS A 105 7.44 -0.53 13.65
N GLN A 106 7.02 -1.09 12.51
CA GLN A 106 7.01 -0.36 11.24
C GLN A 106 5.68 -0.48 10.51
N ILE A 107 5.23 0.64 9.92
CA ILE A 107 4.27 0.62 8.81
C ILE A 107 5.06 0.85 7.52
N ILE A 108 4.94 -0.09 6.60
CA ILE A 108 5.51 -0.01 5.26
C ILE A 108 4.38 0.30 4.29
N VAL A 109 4.54 1.37 3.53
CA VAL A 109 3.61 1.80 2.48
C VAL A 109 4.32 1.70 1.15
N VAL A 110 3.72 0.98 0.20
CA VAL A 110 4.24 0.86 -1.16
C VAL A 110 3.25 1.52 -2.14
N PHE A 111 3.74 2.52 -2.85
CA PHE A 111 3.02 3.16 -3.95
C PHE A 111 3.56 2.63 -5.27
N LYS A 112 2.68 2.05 -6.09
CA LYS A 112 3.02 1.65 -7.45
C LYS A 112 2.97 2.89 -8.36
N HIS A 113 3.98 3.02 -9.20
CA HIS A 113 3.97 3.99 -10.30
C HIS A 113 3.67 3.27 -11.61
N THR A 114 3.62 4.01 -12.71
CA THR A 114 3.51 3.39 -14.04
C THR A 114 4.76 2.58 -14.38
N SER A 115 5.94 3.05 -13.96
CA SER A 115 7.16 2.23 -13.88
C SER A 115 7.85 2.43 -12.54
N GLY A 116 8.26 1.34 -11.88
CA GLY A 116 8.88 1.38 -10.55
C GLY A 116 7.89 1.57 -9.40
N ALA A 117 8.42 1.89 -8.22
CA ALA A 117 7.64 2.06 -7.00
C ALA A 117 8.30 3.01 -6.00
N SER A 118 7.49 3.63 -5.15
CA SER A 118 7.96 4.28 -3.92
C SER A 118 7.64 3.41 -2.70
N ARG A 119 8.59 3.33 -1.76
CA ARG A 119 8.39 2.73 -0.44
C ARG A 119 8.57 3.80 0.62
N LEU A 120 7.58 3.95 1.48
CA LEU A 120 7.66 4.74 2.70
C LEU A 120 7.71 3.78 3.89
N ILE A 121 8.55 4.10 4.86
CA ILE A 121 8.64 3.36 6.11
C ILE A 121 8.42 4.34 7.24
N VAL A 122 7.35 4.11 7.99
CA VAL A 122 7.08 4.77 9.26
C VAL A 122 7.63 3.88 10.36
N ASP A 123 8.67 4.31 11.06
CA ASP A 123 9.29 3.57 12.17
C ASP A 123 8.85 4.21 13.49
N PHE A 124 8.28 3.39 14.38
CA PHE A 124 7.82 3.82 15.69
C PHE A 124 8.92 3.66 16.74
N ASP A 125 8.85 4.49 17.78
CA ASP A 125 9.56 4.21 19.03
C ASP A 125 8.98 2.97 19.73
N PRO A 126 9.68 2.38 20.73
CA PRO A 126 9.20 1.18 21.41
C PRO A 126 7.82 1.34 22.08
N ASP A 127 7.45 2.56 22.48
CA ASP A 127 6.19 2.86 23.17
C ASP A 127 5.06 3.28 22.20
N PHE A 128 5.34 3.33 20.90
CA PHE A 128 4.41 3.72 19.84
C PHE A 128 3.77 5.11 20.04
N ARG A 129 4.52 6.04 20.64
CA ARG A 129 4.09 7.43 20.91
C ARG A 129 4.60 8.40 19.86
N THR A 130 5.78 8.12 19.32
CA THR A 130 6.40 8.93 18.26
C THR A 130 6.78 8.05 17.08
N CYS A 131 7.06 8.70 15.95
CA CYS A 131 7.47 7.99 14.75
C CYS A 131 8.40 8.85 13.89
N THR A 132 9.15 8.17 13.03
CA THR A 132 9.96 8.78 11.98
C THR A 132 9.49 8.30 10.62
N LEU A 133 9.77 9.08 9.57
CA LEU A 133 9.38 8.75 8.20
C LEU A 133 10.61 8.72 7.31
N THR A 134 10.78 7.62 6.59
CA THR A 134 11.75 7.51 5.49
C THR A 134 11.06 7.15 4.20
N ALA A 135 11.59 7.62 3.07
CA ALA A 135 11.05 7.36 1.75
C ALA A 135 12.16 7.00 0.77
N LEU A 136 11.87 6.06 -0.11
CA LEU A 136 12.72 5.62 -1.20
C LEU A 136 11.88 5.45 -2.44
N THR A 137 12.44 5.77 -3.61
CA THR A 137 11.83 5.46 -4.90
C THR A 137 12.84 4.67 -5.73
N GLY A 138 12.37 3.58 -6.31
CA GLY A 138 13.15 2.72 -7.18
C GLY A 138 12.49 2.60 -8.54
N GLY A 139 13.31 2.69 -9.59
CA GLY A 139 12.92 2.37 -10.95
C GLY A 139 13.05 0.88 -11.24
N GLU A 140 12.28 0.39 -12.21
CA GLU A 140 12.38 -0.99 -12.68
C GLU A 140 13.67 -1.18 -13.49
N SER A 141 14.55 -2.08 -13.05
CA SER A 141 15.83 -2.38 -13.72
C SER A 141 16.68 -1.13 -14.00
N GLY A 142 16.68 -0.17 -13.08
CA GLY A 142 17.44 1.09 -13.21
C GLY A 142 16.84 2.11 -14.18
N LYS A 143 15.71 1.80 -14.83
CA LYS A 143 15.01 2.75 -15.69
C LYS A 143 14.42 3.91 -14.88
N PRO A 144 14.28 5.11 -15.47
CA PRO A 144 13.58 6.20 -14.82
C PRO A 144 12.15 5.83 -14.41
N VAL A 145 11.71 6.35 -13.27
CA VAL A 145 10.33 6.18 -12.79
C VAL A 145 9.38 7.02 -13.63
N GLN A 146 8.30 6.41 -14.07
CA GLN A 146 7.20 7.06 -14.77
C GLN A 146 5.99 7.12 -13.85
N SER A 147 5.42 8.31 -13.69
CA SER A 147 4.24 8.52 -12.86
C SER A 147 3.24 9.42 -13.56
N ARG A 148 1.95 9.22 -13.26
CA ARG A 148 0.90 10.11 -13.74
C ARG A 148 0.69 11.24 -12.74
N GLY A 149 0.81 12.48 -13.20
CA GLY A 149 0.54 13.67 -12.40
C GLY A 149 -0.95 13.82 -12.06
N ILE A 150 -1.29 14.74 -11.17
CA ILE A 150 -2.70 15.03 -10.82
C ILE A 150 -3.45 15.57 -12.05
N ASN A 151 -2.76 16.25 -12.96
CA ASN A 151 -3.28 16.71 -14.24
C ASN A 151 -3.46 15.60 -15.31
N GLY A 152 -3.15 14.34 -14.98
CA GLY A 152 -3.29 13.21 -15.90
C GLY A 152 -2.12 13.04 -16.89
N VAL A 153 -1.15 13.97 -16.94
CA VAL A 153 0.03 13.89 -17.81
C VAL A 153 1.00 12.83 -17.28
N MET A 154 1.63 12.10 -18.19
CA MET A 154 2.69 11.14 -17.85
C MET A 154 4.02 11.87 -17.72
N TYR A 155 4.67 11.70 -16.57
CA TYR A 155 5.97 12.28 -16.28
C TYR A 155 7.03 11.20 -16.09
N THR A 156 8.17 11.38 -16.75
CA THR A 156 9.37 10.57 -16.56
C THR A 156 10.36 11.32 -15.68
N ALA A 157 10.75 10.75 -14.55
CA ALA A 157 11.71 11.36 -13.64
C ALA A 157 13.08 11.54 -14.33
N ILE A 158 13.69 12.71 -14.15
CA ILE A 158 15.06 13.00 -14.56
C ILE A 158 15.90 13.01 -13.28
N GLY A 159 16.69 11.96 -13.09
CA GLY A 159 17.51 11.79 -11.88
C GLY A 159 16.74 11.23 -10.68
N LYS A 160 17.34 11.36 -9.50
CA LYS A 160 16.80 10.83 -8.25
C LYS A 160 15.85 11.83 -7.60
N PRO A 161 14.63 11.42 -7.19
CA PRO A 161 13.76 12.26 -6.38
C PRO A 161 14.44 12.63 -5.04
N SER A 162 14.21 13.86 -4.59
CA SER A 162 14.54 14.32 -3.24
C SER A 162 13.33 14.23 -2.33
N TYR A 163 13.59 14.02 -1.04
CA TYR A 163 12.58 13.97 0.01
C TYR A 163 12.95 14.98 1.08
N THR A 164 12.05 15.91 1.35
CA THR A 164 12.27 16.99 2.31
C THR A 164 11.08 17.12 3.25
N ASN A 165 11.32 17.75 4.39
CA ASN A 165 10.33 18.02 5.43
C ASN A 165 9.51 16.77 5.86
N PRO A 166 10.16 15.62 6.14
CA PRO A 166 9.44 14.49 6.70
C PRO A 166 8.90 14.87 8.08
N SER A 167 7.62 14.57 8.32
CA SER A 167 6.98 14.71 9.64
C SER A 167 6.15 13.47 9.92
N CYS A 168 6.06 13.10 11.19
CA CYS A 168 5.27 11.97 11.64
C CYS A 168 4.76 12.23 13.05
N SER A 169 3.52 11.86 13.32
CA SER A 169 2.85 12.01 14.60
C SER A 169 1.89 10.86 14.83
N VAL A 170 1.76 10.45 16.09
CA VAL A 170 0.81 9.43 16.52
C VAL A 170 -0.19 10.10 17.46
N THR A 171 -1.46 9.76 17.32
CA THR A 171 -2.55 10.31 18.14
C THR A 171 -3.44 9.17 18.61
N GLU A 172 -3.88 9.25 19.86
CA GLU A 172 -4.89 8.34 20.40
C GLU A 172 -6.23 8.53 19.69
N GLY A 173 -6.95 7.43 19.52
CA GLY A 173 -8.23 7.40 18.83
C GLY A 173 -8.11 7.26 17.32
N ASN A 174 -9.19 6.79 16.72
CA ASN A 174 -9.36 6.79 15.27
C ASN A 174 -10.78 7.26 14.92
N ALA A 175 -10.96 7.73 13.68
CA ALA A 175 -12.23 8.28 13.20
C ALA A 175 -13.38 7.25 13.13
N PHE A 176 -13.14 5.98 13.49
CA PHE A 176 -14.08 4.86 13.38
C PHE A 176 -14.42 4.23 14.73
N GLY A 177 -13.89 4.74 15.84
CA GLY A 177 -13.93 4.09 17.15
C GLY A 177 -14.35 5.02 18.29
N GLY A 178 -15.36 5.85 18.04
CA GLY A 178 -16.14 6.51 19.09
C GLY A 178 -17.33 5.65 19.50
#